data_AF-A0A2J8UNV0-F1
#
_entry.id   AF-A0A2J8UNV0-F1
#
_cell.length_a   1.000
_cell.length_b   1.000
_cell.length_c   1.000
_cell.angle_alpha   90.00
_cell.angle_beta   90.00
_cell.angle_gamma   90.00
#
_symmetry.space_group_name_H-M   'P 1'
#
loop_
_entity.id
_entity.type
_entity.pdbx_description
1 polymer ?
#
loop_
_entity_poly.entity_id
_entity_poly.type
_entity_poly.pdbx_seq_one_letter_code
_entity_poly.pdbx_strand_id
1 'polypeptide(L)'
;DLKGVIVTLSDDGHLQCSYLGTDPSLFQAPNVESREVNYDELDVEMKELQKIIKDVNKSQGVWPMTEREDDLNVSVVVSPNFDSVSQATDVEVGTDLVPSVTVKVTLQNRVILQKAKLSVYVQSPLELTCDQFTFEFMTPDLTRTVSFSVYLKRSYTPSELEGNAVVSYYRPTDRNPDGIPRVIQCKFRLPLKLICLPGQPSKTASHKITIDTNKSPVSLLSLFPGFASESDDDQVNVMGFHFLGGARVTLLASKTSQRYRIQSEQFEDLWLITNELILRLQEYFEKQGVKDFACSFSGSVPLQEYFELIDHHFELRINGEKLEELLSQRAVQFRAIQRRLLARFKDKTPAPLQHLDTLLDGTYKQ
;
A
#
# COMPACT_ATOMS: atom_id res chain seq x y z
N ASP A 1 -83.07 10.31 -26.00
CA ASP A 1 -82.72 11.02 -24.75
C ASP A 1 -81.78 10.21 -23.89
N LEU A 2 -80.52 10.63 -23.81
CA LEU A 2 -79.52 10.04 -22.90
C LEU A 2 -79.67 10.74 -21.53
N LYS A 3 -80.15 10.02 -20.52
CA LYS A 3 -80.32 10.55 -19.15
C LYS A 3 -79.05 10.28 -18.33
N GLY A 4 -78.60 11.26 -17.55
CA GLY A 4 -77.46 11.11 -16.63
C GLY A 4 -76.09 11.47 -17.20
N VAL A 5 -76.03 12.36 -18.20
CA VAL A 5 -74.78 12.88 -18.76
C VAL A 5 -74.14 13.89 -17.80
N ILE A 6 -72.83 13.78 -17.58
CA ILE A 6 -72.06 14.72 -16.75
C ILE A 6 -71.52 15.80 -17.67
N VAL A 7 -71.91 17.05 -17.42
CA VAL A 7 -71.45 18.19 -18.21
C VAL A 7 -70.44 18.97 -17.38
N THR A 8 -69.23 19.10 -17.90
CA THR A 8 -68.14 19.87 -17.30
C THR A 8 -67.76 21.01 -18.22
N LEU A 9 -67.72 22.23 -17.68
CA LEU A 9 -67.21 23.42 -18.35
C LEU A 9 -65.94 23.86 -17.64
N SER A 10 -64.83 23.90 -18.37
CA SER A 10 -63.57 24.41 -17.84
C SER A 10 -63.45 25.92 -18.02
N ASP A 11 -62.54 26.53 -17.26
CA ASP A 11 -62.29 27.97 -17.19
C ASP A 11 -61.63 28.56 -18.45
N ASP A 12 -61.05 27.71 -19.29
CA ASP A 12 -60.60 27.96 -20.67
C ASP A 12 -61.72 27.79 -21.73
N GLY A 13 -62.97 27.57 -21.30
CA GLY A 13 -64.17 27.62 -22.14
C GLY A 13 -64.53 26.32 -22.86
N HIS A 14 -63.90 25.19 -22.52
CA HIS A 14 -64.23 23.89 -23.11
C HIS A 14 -65.39 23.24 -22.37
N LEU A 15 -66.53 23.10 -23.07
CA LEU A 15 -67.69 22.36 -22.59
C LEU A 15 -67.60 20.91 -23.06
N GLN A 16 -67.47 19.97 -22.12
CA GLN A 16 -67.44 18.54 -22.39
C GLN A 16 -68.63 17.84 -21.71
N CYS A 17 -69.43 17.14 -22.52
CA CYS A 17 -70.49 16.27 -22.04
C CYS A 17 -69.98 14.83 -22.04
N SER A 18 -69.70 14.27 -20.86
CA SER A 18 -69.12 12.94 -20.69
C SER A 18 -70.12 11.96 -20.07
N TYR A 19 -69.96 10.68 -20.38
CA TYR A 19 -70.56 9.58 -19.63
C TYR A 19 -69.42 8.76 -19.01
N LEU A 20 -69.67 8.15 -17.85
CA LEU A 20 -68.69 7.30 -17.20
C LEU A 20 -68.59 5.98 -17.98
N GLY A 21 -67.48 5.78 -18.69
CA GLY A 21 -67.15 4.50 -19.31
C GLY A 21 -66.96 3.44 -18.23
N THR A 22 -67.65 2.31 -18.36
CA THR A 22 -67.56 1.17 -17.42
C THR A 22 -66.74 0.01 -17.98
N ASP A 23 -66.23 0.15 -19.21
CA ASP A 23 -65.33 -0.83 -19.81
C ASP A 23 -63.94 -0.75 -19.16
N PRO A 24 -63.47 -1.80 -18.46
CA PRO A 24 -62.12 -1.83 -17.93
C PRO A 24 -61.12 -1.92 -19.10
N SER A 25 -60.22 -0.94 -19.21
CA SER A 25 -59.10 -1.04 -20.14
C SER A 25 -58.10 -2.07 -19.61
N LEU A 26 -58.27 -3.34 -20.03
CA LEU A 26 -57.26 -4.35 -19.84
C LEU A 26 -56.02 -3.92 -20.63
N PHE A 27 -54.87 -3.82 -19.96
CA PHE A 27 -53.58 -3.51 -20.57
C PHE A 27 -53.16 -4.70 -21.45
N GLN A 28 -53.70 -4.75 -22.67
CA GLN A 28 -53.31 -5.73 -23.69
C GLN A 28 -52.26 -5.04 -24.57
N ALA A 29 -51.10 -5.67 -24.73
CA ALA A 29 -50.10 -5.19 -25.68
C ALA A 29 -50.80 -5.05 -27.05
N PRO A 30 -50.73 -3.89 -27.72
CA PRO A 30 -51.42 -3.68 -28.98
C PRO A 30 -50.96 -4.74 -29.99
N ASN A 31 -51.89 -5.35 -30.72
CA ASN A 31 -51.56 -6.21 -31.87
C ASN A 31 -51.02 -5.31 -32.99
N VAL A 32 -49.72 -5.02 -32.93
CA VAL A 32 -49.02 -4.23 -33.94
C VAL A 32 -48.49 -5.20 -34.99
N GLU A 33 -49.20 -5.35 -36.12
CA GLU A 33 -48.77 -6.20 -37.25
C GLU A 33 -47.51 -5.68 -37.98
N SER A 34 -47.05 -4.45 -37.69
CA SER A 34 -46.01 -3.76 -38.48
C SER A 34 -44.77 -3.32 -37.71
N ARG A 35 -44.59 -3.75 -36.46
CA ARG A 35 -43.27 -3.66 -35.80
C ARG A 35 -42.52 -4.96 -36.06
N GLU A 36 -42.11 -5.14 -37.30
CA GLU A 36 -41.23 -6.24 -37.67
C GLU A 36 -39.89 -6.02 -36.96
N VAL A 37 -39.63 -6.85 -35.95
CA VAL A 37 -38.32 -6.92 -35.30
C VAL A 37 -37.36 -7.51 -36.33
N ASN A 38 -36.24 -6.84 -36.58
CA ASN A 38 -35.22 -7.33 -37.49
C ASN A 38 -34.50 -8.54 -36.86
N TYR A 39 -35.02 -9.74 -37.11
CA TYR A 39 -34.49 -10.99 -36.54
C TYR A 39 -33.07 -11.31 -37.02
N ASP A 40 -32.70 -10.85 -38.22
CA ASP A 40 -31.37 -11.12 -38.79
C ASP A 40 -30.28 -10.35 -38.03
N GLU A 41 -30.50 -9.05 -37.77
CA GLU A 41 -29.58 -8.24 -36.95
C GLU A 41 -29.50 -8.77 -35.51
N LEU A 42 -30.63 -9.15 -34.94
CA LEU A 42 -30.70 -9.68 -33.58
C LEU A 42 -29.98 -11.03 -33.46
N ASP A 43 -30.08 -11.92 -34.44
CA ASP A 43 -29.40 -13.21 -34.44
C ASP A 43 -27.87 -13.06 -34.61
N VAL A 44 -27.42 -12.08 -35.39
CA VAL A 44 -26.00 -11.74 -35.49
C VAL A 44 -25.47 -11.26 -34.14
N GLU A 45 -26.11 -10.27 -33.50
CA GLU A 45 -25.71 -9.78 -32.18
C GLU A 45 -25.77 -10.88 -31.12
N MET A 46 -26.82 -11.70 -31.13
CA MET A 46 -26.98 -12.83 -30.20
C MET A 46 -25.84 -13.84 -30.37
N LYS A 47 -25.46 -14.18 -31.61
CA LYS A 47 -24.32 -15.09 -31.87
C LYS A 47 -23.00 -14.49 -31.40
N GLU A 48 -22.78 -13.20 -31.62
CA GLU A 48 -21.58 -12.50 -31.13
C GLU A 48 -21.49 -12.51 -29.60
N LEU A 49 -22.58 -12.18 -28.91
CA LEU A 49 -22.64 -12.22 -27.44
C LEU A 49 -22.46 -13.64 -26.91
N GLN A 50 -23.11 -14.64 -27.51
CA GLN A 50 -22.94 -16.04 -27.14
C GLN A 50 -21.50 -16.54 -27.35
N LYS A 51 -20.81 -16.06 -28.40
CA LYS A 51 -19.40 -16.37 -28.63
C LYS A 51 -18.53 -15.83 -27.49
N ILE A 52 -18.74 -14.57 -27.09
CA ILE A 52 -18.01 -13.95 -25.97
C ILE A 52 -18.28 -14.70 -24.65
N ILE A 53 -19.53 -15.07 -24.37
CA ILE A 53 -19.89 -15.86 -23.18
C ILE A 53 -19.16 -17.21 -23.19
N LYS A 54 -19.12 -17.89 -24.36
CA LYS A 54 -18.39 -19.17 -24.49
C LYS A 54 -16.89 -19.01 -24.31
N ASP A 55 -16.29 -17.94 -24.84
CA ASP A 55 -14.84 -17.71 -24.76
C ASP A 55 -14.40 -17.32 -23.34
N VAL A 56 -15.23 -16.58 -22.60
CA VAL A 56 -15.03 -16.32 -21.16
C VAL A 56 -15.18 -17.62 -20.34
N ASN A 57 -16.12 -18.50 -20.68
CA ASN A 57 -16.30 -19.78 -19.98
C ASN A 57 -15.24 -20.84 -20.31
N LYS A 58 -14.63 -20.80 -21.51
CA LYS A 58 -13.48 -21.67 -21.85
C LYS A 58 -12.22 -21.29 -21.08
N SER A 59 -12.11 -20.04 -20.66
CA SER A 59 -11.00 -19.49 -19.87
C SER A 59 -11.21 -19.65 -18.35
N GLN A 60 -11.88 -20.73 -17.94
CA GLN A 60 -12.02 -21.11 -16.53
C GLN A 60 -10.64 -21.39 -15.91
N GLY A 61 -10.14 -20.42 -15.14
CA GLY A 61 -8.90 -20.50 -14.36
C GLY A 61 -7.90 -19.38 -14.68
N VAL A 62 -8.02 -18.75 -15.85
CA VAL A 62 -7.20 -17.61 -16.25
C VAL A 62 -8.15 -16.66 -16.98
N TRP A 63 -8.61 -15.60 -16.30
CA TRP A 63 -9.24 -14.43 -16.92
C TRP A 63 -8.57 -14.13 -18.27
N PRO A 64 -9.23 -13.64 -19.32
CA PRO A 64 -8.60 -13.40 -20.62
C PRO A 64 -7.36 -12.51 -20.45
N MET A 65 -6.23 -13.19 -20.32
CA MET A 65 -4.89 -12.69 -20.11
C MET A 65 -4.24 -12.43 -21.48
N THR A 66 -5.07 -12.35 -22.52
CA THR A 66 -4.66 -12.12 -23.90
C THR A 66 -4.48 -10.63 -24.22
N GLU A 67 -4.85 -9.73 -23.30
CA GLU A 67 -4.35 -8.35 -23.22
C GLU A 67 -3.38 -8.20 -22.03
N ARG A 68 -2.54 -9.21 -21.77
CA ARG A 68 -1.47 -9.10 -20.77
C ARG A 68 -0.45 -8.05 -21.24
N GLU A 69 -0.24 -7.07 -20.37
CA GLU A 69 1.03 -6.38 -20.10
C GLU A 69 1.46 -5.21 -21.01
N ASP A 70 0.83 -4.98 -22.16
CA ASP A 70 1.40 -4.02 -23.13
C ASP A 70 0.77 -2.62 -23.17
N ASP A 71 -0.30 -2.37 -22.43
CA ASP A 71 -0.97 -1.06 -22.48
C ASP A 71 -0.24 0.03 -21.73
N LEU A 72 0.38 -0.34 -20.60
CA LEU A 72 1.09 0.55 -19.71
C LEU A 72 2.27 -0.19 -19.08
N ASN A 73 3.49 0.21 -19.45
CA ASN A 73 4.70 -0.25 -18.79
C ASN A 73 5.07 0.71 -17.65
N VAL A 74 5.34 0.17 -16.46
CA VAL A 74 5.75 0.92 -15.29
C VAL A 74 7.14 0.44 -14.87
N SER A 75 8.14 1.29 -15.09
CA SER A 75 9.50 1.04 -14.63
C SER A 75 9.88 2.00 -13.51
N VAL A 76 10.60 1.47 -12.53
CA VAL A 76 11.05 2.24 -11.37
C VAL A 76 12.56 2.20 -11.30
N VAL A 77 13.18 3.37 -11.20
CA VAL A 77 14.62 3.54 -11.09
C VAL A 77 14.93 4.25 -9.78
N VAL A 78 15.63 3.56 -8.89
CA VAL A 78 16.11 4.11 -7.62
C VAL A 78 17.48 4.71 -7.83
N SER A 79 17.69 5.96 -7.41
CA SER A 79 18.99 6.62 -7.56
C SER A 79 20.03 5.92 -6.67
N PRO A 80 21.25 5.63 -7.18
CA PRO A 80 22.28 4.94 -6.41
C PRO A 80 22.95 5.84 -5.37
N ASN A 81 22.82 7.16 -5.51
CA ASN A 81 23.39 8.16 -4.63
C ASN A 81 22.29 8.83 -3.80
N PHE A 82 22.67 9.31 -2.62
CA PHE A 82 21.81 10.16 -1.80
C PHE A 82 21.56 11.51 -2.47
N ASP A 83 20.44 12.12 -2.12
CA ASP A 83 20.13 13.48 -2.55
C ASP A 83 21.13 14.46 -1.90
N SER A 84 21.68 15.39 -2.70
CA SER A 84 22.65 16.38 -2.22
C SER A 84 22.10 17.27 -1.10
N VAL A 85 20.77 17.42 -1.04
CA VAL A 85 20.03 18.08 0.03
C VAL A 85 18.91 17.13 0.45
N SER A 86 18.89 16.76 1.73
CA SER A 86 17.84 15.91 2.28
C SER A 86 16.46 16.52 2.07
N GLN A 87 15.54 15.73 1.52
CA GLN A 87 14.12 16.11 1.33
C GLN A 87 13.23 15.63 2.49
N ALA A 88 13.83 15.24 3.62
CA ALA A 88 13.10 14.77 4.79
C ALA A 88 12.29 15.91 5.43
N THR A 89 11.00 15.67 5.67
CA THR A 89 10.07 16.63 6.28
C THR A 89 9.74 16.16 7.69
N ASP A 90 9.77 17.05 8.69
CA ASP A 90 9.44 16.79 10.10
C ASP A 90 10.14 15.56 10.71
N VAL A 91 11.47 15.63 10.81
CA VAL A 91 12.28 14.56 11.40
C VAL A 91 12.46 14.81 12.92
N GLU A 92 12.08 13.83 13.74
CA GLU A 92 12.31 13.82 15.21
C GLU A 92 13.75 13.48 15.61
N VAL A 93 14.62 13.16 14.64
CA VAL A 93 15.97 12.65 14.88
C VAL A 93 16.92 13.81 15.18
N GLY A 94 17.36 13.88 16.43
CA GLY A 94 18.40 14.79 16.88
C GLY A 94 19.72 14.51 16.17
N THR A 95 20.22 15.53 15.47
CA THR A 95 21.54 15.66 14.81
C THR A 95 21.79 14.86 13.53
N ASP A 96 22.31 15.60 12.54
CA ASP A 96 22.78 15.28 11.19
C ASP A 96 21.78 14.67 10.18
N LEU A 97 21.65 15.41 9.07
CA LEU A 97 20.84 15.16 7.87
C LEU A 97 20.43 13.70 7.66
N VAL A 98 19.14 13.40 7.88
CA VAL A 98 18.58 12.11 7.49
C VAL A 98 18.79 11.91 5.98
N PRO A 99 19.42 10.81 5.55
CA PRO A 99 19.64 10.58 4.13
C PRO A 99 18.30 10.39 3.43
N SER A 100 18.14 11.01 2.26
CA SER A 100 17.01 10.77 1.36
C SER A 100 17.51 10.22 0.02
N VAL A 101 16.69 9.36 -0.59
CA VAL A 101 16.97 8.77 -1.90
C VAL A 101 15.84 9.10 -2.85
N THR A 102 16.16 9.76 -3.97
CA THR A 102 15.21 10.00 -5.05
C THR A 102 14.93 8.71 -5.84
N VAL A 103 13.65 8.36 -5.94
CA VAL A 103 13.11 7.30 -6.78
C VAL A 103 12.36 7.93 -7.95
N LYS A 104 12.63 7.45 -9.17
CA LYS A 104 11.98 7.89 -10.41
C LYS A 104 11.10 6.78 -10.95
N VAL A 105 9.83 7.08 -11.18
CA VAL A 105 8.87 6.16 -11.78
C VAL A 105 8.52 6.66 -13.17
N THR A 106 8.73 5.80 -14.16
CA THR A 106 8.45 6.05 -15.58
C THR A 106 7.27 5.23 -16.02
N LEU A 107 6.22 5.92 -16.47
CA LEU A 107 5.01 5.34 -17.03
C LEU A 107 5.04 5.52 -18.55
N GLN A 108 4.95 4.42 -19.29
CA GLN A 108 4.90 4.42 -20.75
C GLN A 108 3.62 3.75 -21.21
N ASN A 109 2.70 4.50 -21.83
CA ASN A 109 1.43 3.94 -22.30
C ASN A 109 1.41 3.81 -23.82
N ARG A 110 0.84 2.72 -24.34
CA ARG A 110 0.61 2.52 -25.79
C ARG A 110 -0.79 2.92 -26.23
N VAL A 111 -1.73 2.96 -25.30
CA VAL A 111 -3.16 3.24 -25.55
C VAL A 111 -3.58 4.50 -24.79
N ILE A 112 -4.67 5.15 -25.21
CA ILE A 112 -5.28 6.25 -24.45
C ILE A 112 -5.75 5.71 -23.10
N LEU A 113 -5.26 6.30 -22.02
CA LEU A 113 -5.67 5.97 -20.65
C LEU A 113 -6.32 7.18 -19.99
N GLN A 114 -7.38 6.94 -19.24
CA GLN A 114 -8.09 7.96 -18.47
C GLN A 114 -7.94 7.70 -16.97
N LYS A 115 -7.92 8.78 -16.18
CA LYS A 115 -7.89 8.74 -14.70
C LYS A 115 -6.76 7.86 -14.17
N ALA A 116 -5.58 8.08 -14.74
CA ALA A 116 -4.26 7.71 -14.24
C ALA A 116 -4.08 7.98 -12.74
N LYS A 117 -3.89 6.98 -11.86
CA LYS A 117 -3.44 7.23 -10.49
C LYS A 117 -2.29 6.30 -10.11
N LEU A 118 -1.12 6.88 -9.86
CA LEU A 118 0.04 6.21 -9.28
C LEU A 118 0.00 6.43 -7.76
N SER A 119 0.02 5.34 -7.00
CA SER A 119 0.16 5.35 -5.54
C SER A 119 1.38 4.53 -5.16
N VAL A 120 2.22 5.07 -4.29
CA VAL A 120 3.46 4.43 -3.85
C VAL A 120 3.38 4.14 -2.36
N TYR A 121 3.79 2.94 -1.98
CA TYR A 121 3.75 2.45 -0.60
C TYR A 121 5.12 1.94 -0.19
N VAL A 122 5.54 2.31 1.01
CA VAL A 122 6.75 1.81 1.69
C VAL A 122 6.37 1.36 3.09
N GLN A 123 7.17 0.49 3.70
CA GLN A 123 6.93 0.05 5.07
C GLN A 123 7.33 1.15 6.06
N SER A 124 6.49 1.39 7.07
CA SER A 124 6.90 2.19 8.22
C SER A 124 8.15 1.55 8.87
N PRO A 125 9.16 2.34 9.27
CA PRO A 125 9.18 3.80 9.47
C PRO A 125 9.70 4.64 8.29
N LEU A 126 9.80 4.07 7.09
CA LEU A 126 10.11 4.85 5.89
C LEU A 126 8.90 5.70 5.51
N GLU A 127 9.17 6.92 5.05
CA GLU A 127 8.16 7.88 4.62
C GLU A 127 8.53 8.42 3.24
N LEU A 128 7.50 8.80 2.48
CA LEU A 128 7.63 9.39 1.15
C LEU A 128 7.38 10.89 1.25
N THR A 129 8.12 11.69 0.48
CA THR A 129 7.79 13.12 0.34
C THR A 129 6.44 13.32 -0.37
N CYS A 130 6.10 12.42 -1.30
CA CYS A 130 4.81 12.39 -1.98
C CYS A 130 4.45 10.95 -2.32
N ASP A 131 3.26 10.50 -1.91
CA ASP A 131 2.77 9.14 -2.01
C ASP A 131 1.86 8.91 -3.24
N GLN A 132 1.22 9.96 -3.75
CA GLN A 132 0.20 9.86 -4.79
C GLN A 132 0.39 10.87 -5.92
N PHE A 133 0.25 10.38 -7.15
CA PHE A 133 0.31 11.19 -8.36
C PHE A 133 -0.86 10.86 -9.27
N THR A 134 -1.57 11.90 -9.70
CA THR A 134 -2.76 11.78 -10.56
C THR A 134 -2.45 12.30 -11.96
N PHE A 135 -2.84 11.53 -12.96
CA PHE A 135 -2.71 11.83 -14.39
C PHE A 135 -4.09 11.73 -15.04
N GLU A 136 -4.72 12.87 -15.29
CA GLU A 136 -6.11 12.90 -15.80
C GLU A 136 -6.25 12.23 -17.17
N PHE A 137 -5.32 12.52 -18.08
CA PHE A 137 -5.32 12.02 -19.44
C PHE A 137 -3.90 11.67 -19.90
N MET A 138 -3.74 10.50 -20.53
CA MET A 138 -2.49 10.05 -21.16
C MET A 138 -2.76 9.73 -22.63
N THR A 139 -2.11 10.49 -23.52
CA THR A 139 -2.12 10.25 -24.97
C THR A 139 -1.29 9.01 -25.31
N PRO A 140 -1.55 8.32 -26.44
CA PRO A 140 -0.74 7.17 -26.86
C PRO A 140 0.74 7.52 -26.98
N ASP A 141 1.59 6.57 -26.65
CA ASP A 141 3.06 6.66 -26.70
C ASP A 141 3.68 7.78 -25.85
N LEU A 142 2.93 8.28 -24.86
CA LEU A 142 3.44 9.28 -23.93
C LEU A 142 4.25 8.62 -22.83
N THR A 143 5.42 9.18 -22.55
CA THR A 143 6.20 8.80 -21.37
C THR A 143 6.07 9.87 -20.30
N ARG A 144 5.52 9.53 -19.14
CA ARG A 144 5.52 10.42 -17.97
C ARG A 144 6.48 9.91 -16.92
N THR A 145 7.32 10.81 -16.41
CA THR A 145 8.25 10.50 -15.33
C THR A 145 7.88 11.32 -14.12
N VAL A 146 7.83 10.67 -12.97
CA VAL A 146 7.63 11.33 -11.68
C VAL A 146 8.77 10.94 -10.75
N SER A 147 9.22 11.89 -9.96
CA SER A 147 10.24 11.69 -8.93
C SER A 147 9.68 12.00 -7.56
N PHE A 148 10.02 11.17 -6.58
CA PHE A 148 9.78 11.41 -5.16
C PHE A 148 11.00 10.93 -4.37
N SER A 149 11.17 11.44 -3.15
CA SER A 149 12.23 10.99 -2.26
C SER A 149 11.67 10.12 -1.15
N VAL A 150 12.47 9.12 -0.74
CA VAL A 150 12.20 8.25 0.40
C VAL A 150 13.23 8.54 1.48
N TYR A 151 12.77 8.65 2.73
CA TYR A 151 13.63 8.91 3.89
C TYR A 151 13.13 8.16 5.12
N LEU A 152 14.01 8.02 6.11
CA LEU A 152 13.69 7.38 7.39
C LEU A 152 13.13 8.41 8.36
N LYS A 153 11.86 8.24 8.80
CA LYS A 153 11.22 9.22 9.69
C LYS A 153 11.43 8.94 11.17
N ARG A 154 11.35 7.67 11.58
CA ARG A 154 11.45 7.24 12.98
C ARG A 154 12.71 6.41 13.21
N SER A 155 13.12 6.33 14.46
CA SER A 155 14.39 5.72 14.90
C SER A 155 14.39 4.19 15.04
N TYR A 156 13.35 3.47 14.60
CA TYR A 156 13.38 2.00 14.61
C TYR A 156 13.65 1.43 13.20
N THR A 157 13.97 0.14 13.11
CA THR A 157 14.32 -0.52 11.85
C THR A 157 13.06 -0.91 11.06
N PRO A 158 13.02 -0.70 9.71
CA PRO A 158 11.93 -1.19 8.89
C PRO A 158 11.91 -2.73 8.83
N SER A 159 10.75 -3.32 8.61
CA SER A 159 10.64 -4.77 8.38
C SER A 159 11.26 -5.19 7.04
N GLU A 160 11.21 -4.32 6.03
CA GLU A 160 11.67 -4.60 4.67
C GLU A 160 12.10 -3.31 3.96
N LEU A 161 13.09 -3.43 3.07
CA LEU A 161 13.61 -2.34 2.23
C LEU A 161 13.03 -2.39 0.80
N GLU A 162 11.77 -2.79 0.67
CA GLU A 162 11.03 -2.81 -0.58
C GLU A 162 9.94 -1.73 -0.60
N GLY A 163 9.77 -1.11 -1.76
CA GLY A 163 8.67 -0.22 -2.07
C GLY A 163 7.78 -0.82 -3.17
N ASN A 164 6.50 -0.49 -3.10
CA ASN A 164 5.50 -0.92 -4.07
C ASN A 164 4.92 0.32 -4.77
N ALA A 165 5.02 0.37 -6.09
CA ALA A 165 4.34 1.35 -6.93
C ALA A 165 3.14 0.69 -7.60
N VAL A 166 1.93 1.19 -7.32
CA VAL A 166 0.68 0.68 -7.85
C VAL A 166 0.05 1.75 -8.73
N VAL A 167 -0.22 1.42 -9.99
CA VAL A 167 -0.91 2.30 -10.94
C VAL A 167 -2.28 1.74 -11.24
N SER A 168 -3.32 2.49 -10.92
CA SER A 168 -4.70 2.21 -11.32
C SER A 168 -5.11 3.14 -12.46
N TYR A 169 -5.69 2.60 -13.53
CA TYR A 169 -6.13 3.36 -14.70
C TYR A 169 -7.43 2.79 -15.29
N TYR A 170 -8.08 3.58 -16.14
CA TYR A 170 -9.28 3.18 -16.88
C TYR A 170 -8.96 3.12 -18.38
N ARG A 171 -9.25 1.97 -19.00
CA ARG A 171 -9.18 1.79 -20.46
C ARG A 171 -10.57 2.01 -21.06
N PRO A 172 -10.83 3.11 -21.79
CA PRO A 172 -12.09 3.28 -22.51
C PRO A 172 -12.21 2.20 -23.60
N THR A 173 -13.40 1.63 -23.75
CA THR A 173 -13.71 0.62 -24.77
C THR A 173 -15.04 0.95 -25.43
N ASP A 174 -15.30 0.43 -26.62
CA ASP A 174 -16.55 0.70 -27.35
C ASP A 174 -17.81 0.31 -26.55
N ARG A 175 -17.69 -0.70 -25.69
CA ARG A 175 -18.78 -1.18 -24.81
C ARG A 175 -18.91 -0.41 -23.51
N ASN A 176 -17.85 0.27 -23.08
CA ASN A 176 -17.83 1.05 -21.85
C ASN A 176 -16.98 2.31 -22.05
N PRO A 177 -17.62 3.44 -22.42
CA PRO A 177 -16.94 4.72 -22.63
C PRO A 177 -16.26 5.26 -21.36
N ASP A 178 -16.82 4.97 -20.17
CA ASP A 178 -16.23 5.36 -18.88
C ASP A 178 -14.96 4.56 -18.54
N GLY A 179 -14.75 3.46 -19.26
CA GLY A 179 -13.56 2.64 -19.22
C GLY A 179 -13.58 1.53 -18.18
N ILE A 180 -12.83 0.48 -18.48
CA ILE A 180 -12.69 -0.69 -17.63
C ILE A 180 -11.48 -0.48 -16.70
N PRO A 181 -11.65 -0.62 -15.37
CA PRO A 181 -10.54 -0.42 -14.43
C PRO A 181 -9.49 -1.52 -14.59
N ARG A 182 -8.23 -1.10 -14.50
CA ARG A 182 -7.04 -1.96 -14.52
C ARG A 182 -6.04 -1.47 -13.49
N VAL A 183 -5.25 -2.40 -12.97
CA VAL A 183 -4.22 -2.11 -11.97
C VAL A 183 -2.94 -2.83 -12.37
N ILE A 184 -1.82 -2.11 -12.31
CA ILE A 184 -0.48 -2.64 -12.52
C ILE A 184 0.33 -2.34 -11.26
N GLN A 185 1.09 -3.32 -10.79
CA GLN A 185 1.97 -3.20 -9.64
C GLN A 185 3.41 -3.44 -10.08
N CYS A 186 4.30 -2.57 -9.61
CA CYS A 186 5.74 -2.71 -9.79
C CYS A 186 6.42 -2.60 -8.43
N LYS A 187 7.36 -3.51 -8.16
CA LYS A 187 8.17 -3.51 -6.94
C LYS A 187 9.52 -2.88 -7.22
N PHE A 188 10.05 -2.16 -6.25
CA PHE A 188 11.40 -1.60 -6.30
C PHE A 188 12.09 -1.77 -4.95
N ARG A 189 13.42 -1.86 -4.98
CA ARG A 189 14.22 -2.08 -3.79
C ARG A 189 14.99 -0.82 -3.42
N LEU A 190 14.96 -0.47 -2.14
CA LEU A 190 15.67 0.66 -1.58
C LEU A 190 17.07 0.25 -1.12
N PRO A 191 18.08 1.13 -1.24
CA PRO A 191 19.44 0.82 -0.84
C PRO A 191 19.56 0.72 0.69
N LEU A 192 20.23 -0.31 1.20
CA LEU A 192 20.52 -0.47 2.64
C LEU A 192 21.17 0.76 3.30
N LYS A 193 21.96 1.52 2.53
CA LYS A 193 22.60 2.75 3.01
C LYS A 193 21.61 3.80 3.53
N LEU A 194 20.34 3.76 3.09
CA LEU A 194 19.29 4.68 3.56
C LEU A 194 19.06 4.58 5.07
N ILE A 195 19.26 3.41 5.65
CA ILE A 195 18.96 3.14 7.07
C ILE A 195 20.20 2.77 7.89
N CYS A 196 21.36 2.61 7.23
CA CYS A 196 22.56 2.06 7.84
C CYS A 196 23.81 2.83 7.39
N LEU A 197 24.69 3.09 8.35
CA LEU A 197 26.02 3.65 8.17
C LEU A 197 27.10 2.58 8.46
N PRO A 198 28.31 2.73 7.91
CA PRO A 198 29.45 1.90 8.32
C PRO A 198 29.77 2.14 9.79
N GLY A 199 29.90 1.07 10.56
CA GLY A 199 30.20 1.12 11.98
C GLY A 199 31.38 0.23 12.36
N GLN A 200 31.94 0.45 13.56
CA GLN A 200 32.97 -0.44 14.08
C GLN A 200 32.34 -1.79 14.47
N PRO A 201 32.91 -2.93 14.02
CA PRO A 201 32.40 -4.25 14.34
C PRO A 201 32.56 -4.56 15.83
N SER A 202 31.55 -5.18 16.43
CA SER A 202 31.60 -5.68 17.80
C SER A 202 32.06 -7.13 17.84
N LYS A 203 32.94 -7.48 18.78
CA LYS A 203 33.38 -8.87 19.01
C LYS A 203 32.45 -9.66 19.91
N THR A 204 31.58 -8.97 20.65
CA THR A 204 30.61 -9.54 21.58
C THR A 204 29.20 -9.17 21.12
N ALA A 205 28.31 -10.16 21.13
CA ALA A 205 26.91 -10.01 20.79
C ALA A 205 26.10 -11.13 21.46
N SER A 206 24.89 -10.82 21.91
CA SER A 206 23.95 -11.76 22.52
C SER A 206 23.41 -12.78 21.51
N HIS A 207 23.02 -12.33 20.32
CA HIS A 207 22.37 -13.16 19.30
C HIS A 207 23.27 -13.36 18.08
N LYS A 208 23.28 -14.58 17.54
CA LYS A 208 24.12 -14.98 16.40
C LYS A 208 23.41 -15.94 15.47
N ILE A 209 23.49 -15.67 14.17
CA ILE A 209 23.00 -16.54 13.10
C ILE A 209 24.17 -16.86 12.18
N THR A 210 24.32 -18.12 11.78
CA THR A 210 25.36 -18.55 10.82
C THR A 210 24.70 -19.17 9.60
N ILE A 211 24.97 -18.59 8.43
CA ILE A 211 24.47 -19.03 7.14
C ILE A 211 25.60 -19.78 6.43
N ASP A 212 25.30 -21.00 5.99
CA ASP A 212 26.20 -21.87 5.25
C ASP A 212 25.91 -21.72 3.75
N THR A 213 26.93 -21.46 2.94
CA THR A 213 26.84 -21.37 1.48
C THR A 213 27.46 -22.60 0.82
N ASN A 214 26.99 -22.97 -0.37
CA ASN A 214 27.57 -24.07 -1.15
C ASN A 214 28.77 -23.67 -2.03
N LYS A 215 29.12 -22.38 -2.06
CA LYS A 215 30.23 -21.82 -2.83
C LYS A 215 31.28 -21.19 -1.91
N SER A 216 32.46 -20.91 -2.45
CA SER A 216 33.54 -20.24 -1.73
C SER A 216 33.12 -18.87 -1.20
N PRO A 217 33.61 -18.45 -0.03
CA PRO A 217 33.26 -17.17 0.57
C PRO A 217 33.73 -16.01 -0.33
N VAL A 218 32.79 -15.12 -0.65
CA VAL A 218 33.00 -13.85 -1.36
C VAL A 218 33.44 -12.78 -0.38
N SER A 219 34.36 -11.91 -0.81
CA SER A 219 34.85 -10.76 -0.03
C SER A 219 33.72 -9.79 0.31
N LEU A 220 33.59 -9.43 1.60
CA LEU A 220 32.56 -8.51 2.07
C LEU A 220 32.69 -7.12 1.48
N LEU A 221 33.91 -6.67 1.19
CA LEU A 221 34.16 -5.38 0.54
C LEU A 221 33.55 -5.32 -0.87
N SER A 222 33.56 -6.45 -1.60
CA SER A 222 32.95 -6.53 -2.93
C SER A 222 31.42 -6.59 -2.89
N LEU A 223 30.85 -7.19 -1.83
CA LEU A 223 29.40 -7.26 -1.63
C LEU A 223 28.83 -5.94 -1.10
N PHE A 224 29.58 -5.23 -0.26
CA PHE A 224 29.16 -4.01 0.42
C PHE A 224 30.19 -2.88 0.21
N PRO A 225 30.38 -2.41 -1.04
CA PRO A 225 31.46 -1.47 -1.37
C PRO A 225 31.33 -0.11 -0.66
N GLY A 226 30.12 0.29 -0.29
CA GLY A 226 29.90 1.55 0.42
C GLY A 226 29.88 1.47 1.94
N PHE A 227 30.28 0.33 2.51
CA PHE A 227 30.40 0.13 3.96
C PHE A 227 31.83 -0.24 4.37
N ALA A 228 32.79 -0.13 3.46
CA ALA A 228 34.21 -0.29 3.76
C ALA A 228 34.69 0.86 4.65
N SER A 229 35.39 0.57 5.75
CA SER A 229 36.11 1.60 6.51
C SER A 229 37.40 1.96 5.79
N GLU A 230 37.67 3.25 5.58
CA GLU A 230 38.89 3.74 4.92
C GLU A 230 40.19 3.43 5.69
N SER A 231 40.11 2.91 6.92
CA SER A 231 41.23 2.92 7.87
C SER A 231 41.84 1.57 8.26
N ASP A 232 41.41 0.42 7.74
CA ASP A 232 42.03 -0.87 8.11
C ASP A 232 41.90 -1.95 7.00
N ASP A 233 42.97 -2.13 6.22
CA ASP A 233 43.08 -3.15 5.15
C ASP A 233 43.23 -4.59 5.73
N ASP A 234 43.45 -4.72 7.04
CA ASP A 234 43.66 -6.01 7.72
C ASP A 234 42.35 -6.76 8.09
N GLN A 235 41.18 -6.10 8.01
CA GLN A 235 39.88 -6.65 8.39
C GLN A 235 38.90 -6.85 7.22
N VAL A 236 39.39 -7.24 6.05
CA VAL A 236 38.60 -7.48 4.79
C VAL A 236 37.35 -8.37 4.97
N ASN A 237 37.32 -9.18 6.03
CA ASN A 237 36.30 -10.20 6.27
C ASN A 237 35.37 -9.93 7.44
N VAL A 238 35.48 -8.75 8.06
CA VAL A 238 34.59 -8.31 9.13
C VAL A 238 34.01 -6.97 8.72
N MET A 239 32.69 -6.83 8.83
CA MET A 239 32.01 -5.58 8.53
C MET A 239 31.06 -5.23 9.66
N GLY A 240 31.14 -3.99 10.15
CA GLY A 240 30.22 -3.45 11.12
C GLY A 240 29.17 -2.56 10.44
N PHE A 241 27.92 -2.79 10.79
CA PHE A 241 26.76 -2.03 10.34
C PHE A 241 26.19 -1.29 11.55
N HIS A 242 25.97 0.01 11.40
CA HIS A 242 25.31 0.83 12.41
C HIS A 242 24.02 1.40 11.83
N PHE A 243 22.88 0.95 12.34
CA PHE A 243 21.59 1.49 11.92
C PHE A 243 21.42 2.91 12.48
N LEU A 244 20.71 3.76 11.74
CA LEU A 244 20.38 5.13 12.19
C LEU A 244 19.54 5.13 13.49
N GLY A 245 18.89 4.02 13.80
CA GLY A 245 18.21 3.79 15.07
C GLY A 245 19.11 3.50 16.29
N GLY A 246 20.43 3.41 16.08
CA GLY A 246 21.40 3.14 17.14
C GLY A 246 21.85 1.68 17.25
N ALA A 247 21.12 0.75 16.63
CA ALA A 247 21.47 -0.67 16.61
C ALA A 247 22.79 -0.95 15.89
N ARG A 248 23.50 -1.99 16.34
CA ARG A 248 24.80 -2.41 15.79
C ARG A 248 24.75 -3.88 15.40
N VAL A 249 25.17 -4.18 14.17
CA VAL A 249 25.23 -5.53 13.62
C VAL A 249 26.62 -5.77 13.06
N THR A 250 27.18 -6.95 13.32
CA THR A 250 28.48 -7.36 12.80
C THR A 250 28.33 -8.55 11.89
N LEU A 251 28.91 -8.47 10.71
CA LEU A 251 28.96 -9.52 9.70
C LEU A 251 30.38 -10.06 9.59
N LEU A 252 30.53 -11.36 9.72
CA LEU A 252 31.79 -12.08 9.69
C LEU A 252 31.76 -13.09 8.53
N ALA A 253 32.65 -12.94 7.57
CA ALA A 253 32.89 -13.94 6.54
C ALA A 253 34.06 -14.84 6.95
N SER A 254 33.85 -16.16 7.00
CA SER A 254 34.94 -17.07 7.32
C SER A 254 35.91 -17.21 6.13
N LYS A 255 37.23 -17.13 6.38
CA LYS A 255 38.28 -17.37 5.36
C LYS A 255 38.35 -18.82 4.93
N THR A 256 38.17 -19.72 5.90
CA THR A 256 38.43 -21.16 5.75
C THR A 256 37.16 -21.98 5.62
N SER A 257 36.01 -21.38 5.92
CA SER A 257 34.70 -22.03 5.89
C SER A 257 33.77 -21.29 4.93
N GLN A 258 32.86 -22.00 4.28
CA GLN A 258 31.81 -21.43 3.41
C GLN A 258 30.65 -20.89 4.25
N ARG A 259 30.96 -20.03 5.22
CA ARG A 259 30.01 -19.60 6.27
C ARG A 259 30.08 -18.11 6.53
N TYR A 260 28.92 -17.50 6.64
CA TYR A 260 28.72 -16.11 7.02
C TYR A 260 28.03 -16.07 8.37
N ARG A 261 28.61 -15.38 9.35
CA ARG A 261 28.02 -15.22 10.68
C ARG A 261 27.59 -13.78 10.87
N ILE A 262 26.32 -13.58 11.22
CA ILE A 262 25.73 -12.30 11.57
C ILE A 262 25.50 -12.28 13.08
N GLN A 263 25.87 -11.17 13.72
CA GLN A 263 25.82 -11.00 15.17
C GLN A 263 25.25 -9.63 15.55
N SER A 264 24.38 -9.58 16.55
CA SER A 264 23.82 -8.34 17.08
C SER A 264 23.41 -8.48 18.55
N GLU A 265 23.25 -7.35 19.23
CA GLU A 265 22.74 -7.27 20.60
C GLU A 265 21.23 -7.51 20.68
N GLN A 266 20.48 -7.18 19.62
CA GLN A 266 19.05 -7.44 19.52
C GLN A 266 18.77 -8.44 18.41
N PHE A 267 17.78 -9.29 18.63
CA PHE A 267 17.43 -10.36 17.68
C PHE A 267 16.81 -9.81 16.38
N GLU A 268 15.99 -8.77 16.48
CA GLU A 268 15.26 -8.12 15.38
C GLU A 268 16.18 -7.54 14.29
N ASP A 269 17.34 -7.01 14.66
CA ASP A 269 18.28 -6.36 13.75
C ASP A 269 19.01 -7.31 12.80
N LEU A 270 18.97 -8.62 13.09
CA LEU A 270 19.62 -9.64 12.26
C LEU A 270 18.93 -9.81 10.89
N TRP A 271 17.63 -9.54 10.81
CA TRP A 271 16.81 -9.82 9.63
C TRP A 271 17.27 -9.04 8.40
N LEU A 272 17.38 -7.71 8.52
CA LEU A 272 17.69 -6.83 7.39
C LEU A 272 19.05 -7.14 6.76
N ILE A 273 20.07 -7.33 7.59
CA ILE A 273 21.43 -7.65 7.11
C ILE A 273 21.48 -9.06 6.52
N THR A 274 20.76 -10.02 7.12
CA THR A 274 20.67 -11.39 6.61
C THR A 274 20.01 -11.43 5.23
N ASN A 275 18.85 -10.78 5.09
CA ASN A 275 18.13 -10.71 3.81
C ASN A 275 18.97 -10.00 2.73
N GLU A 276 19.58 -8.86 3.09
CA GLU A 276 20.45 -8.13 2.16
C GLU A 276 21.65 -8.96 1.71
N LEU A 277 22.29 -9.70 2.63
CA LEU A 277 23.40 -10.59 2.33
C LEU A 277 23.00 -11.68 1.33
N ILE A 278 21.89 -12.38 1.58
CA ILE A 278 21.40 -13.47 0.72
C ILE A 278 21.15 -12.93 -0.70
N LEU A 279 20.45 -11.81 -0.80
CA LEU A 279 20.12 -11.20 -2.10
C LEU A 279 21.37 -10.75 -2.85
N ARG A 280 22.35 -10.11 -2.19
CA ARG A 280 23.59 -9.70 -2.84
C ARG A 280 24.47 -10.87 -3.26
N LEU A 281 24.49 -11.95 -2.48
CA LEU A 281 25.18 -13.17 -2.87
C LEU A 281 24.55 -13.81 -4.11
N GLN A 282 23.21 -13.89 -4.16
CA GLN A 282 22.48 -14.36 -5.33
C GLN A 282 22.81 -13.52 -6.58
N GLU A 283 22.70 -12.19 -6.48
CA GLU A 283 23.05 -11.29 -7.60
C GLU A 283 24.51 -11.42 -8.04
N TYR A 284 25.43 -11.60 -7.09
CA TYR A 284 26.86 -11.76 -7.39
C TYR A 284 27.14 -13.06 -8.14
N PHE A 285 26.58 -14.19 -7.68
CA PHE A 285 26.77 -15.48 -8.32
C PHE A 285 26.01 -15.62 -9.65
N GLU A 286 24.84 -14.98 -9.77
CA GLU A 286 24.11 -14.89 -11.04
C GLU A 286 24.93 -14.16 -12.10
N LYS A 287 25.56 -13.03 -11.75
CA LYS A 287 26.48 -12.30 -12.64
C LYS A 287 27.70 -13.12 -13.06
N GLN A 288 28.13 -14.09 -12.23
CA GLN A 288 29.19 -15.03 -12.55
C GLN A 288 28.71 -16.25 -13.35
N GLY A 289 27.41 -16.35 -13.64
CA GLY A 289 26.81 -17.47 -14.37
C GLY A 289 26.57 -18.72 -13.51
N VAL A 290 26.69 -18.61 -12.19
CA VAL A 290 26.50 -19.72 -11.24
C VAL A 290 25.03 -19.80 -10.85
N LYS A 291 24.28 -20.74 -11.43
CA LYS A 291 22.82 -20.89 -11.23
C LYS A 291 22.43 -21.80 -10.05
N ASP A 292 23.39 -22.53 -9.49
CA ASP A 292 23.18 -23.52 -8.42
C ASP A 292 23.48 -22.98 -7.02
N PHE A 293 23.54 -21.65 -6.84
CA PHE A 293 23.83 -21.05 -5.54
C PHE A 293 22.71 -21.30 -4.53
N ALA A 294 23.06 -21.76 -3.33
CA ALA A 294 22.12 -22.01 -2.24
C ALA A 294 22.70 -21.60 -0.89
N CYS A 295 21.85 -20.96 -0.08
CA CYS A 295 22.10 -20.66 1.33
C CYS A 295 21.36 -21.68 2.18
N SER A 296 22.02 -22.21 3.20
CA SER A 296 21.47 -23.17 4.15
C SER A 296 21.73 -22.68 5.57
N PHE A 297 20.86 -23.07 6.50
CA PHE A 297 21.00 -22.77 7.92
C PHE A 297 21.06 -24.09 8.67
N SER A 298 22.20 -24.36 9.31
CA SER A 298 22.47 -25.61 10.02
C SER A 298 22.19 -25.54 11.53
N GLY A 299 21.74 -24.37 12.02
CA GLY A 299 21.36 -24.17 13.41
C GLY A 299 19.91 -24.56 13.73
N SER A 300 19.58 -24.58 15.01
CA SER A 300 18.18 -24.59 15.45
C SER A 300 17.55 -23.22 15.19
N VAL A 301 16.32 -23.21 14.69
CA VAL A 301 15.57 -21.96 14.51
C VAL A 301 15.42 -21.28 15.88
N PRO A 302 15.75 -19.99 16.01
CA PRO A 302 15.67 -19.23 17.27
C PRO A 302 14.20 -18.94 17.63
N LEU A 303 13.48 -19.99 18.05
CA LEU A 303 12.06 -19.92 18.38
C LEU A 303 11.81 -19.32 19.76
N GLN A 304 12.77 -19.45 20.69
CA GLN A 304 12.61 -18.93 22.04
C GLN A 304 12.56 -17.39 22.03
N GLU A 305 13.56 -16.76 21.41
CA GLU A 305 13.61 -15.30 21.27
C GLU A 305 12.41 -14.78 20.48
N TYR A 306 11.94 -15.54 19.50
CA TYR A 306 10.74 -15.22 18.74
C TYR A 306 9.46 -15.23 19.59
N PHE A 307 9.28 -16.25 20.44
CA PHE A 307 8.11 -16.33 21.33
C PHE A 307 8.13 -15.26 22.41
N GLU A 308 9.31 -14.90 22.95
CA GLU A 308 9.43 -13.80 23.91
C GLU A 308 8.95 -12.46 23.31
N LEU A 309 9.25 -12.20 22.02
CA LEU A 309 8.74 -11.03 21.30
C LEU A 309 7.23 -11.07 21.08
N ILE A 310 6.66 -12.25 20.77
CA ILE A 310 5.22 -12.43 20.60
C ILE A 310 4.49 -12.15 21.92
N ASP A 311 4.96 -12.74 23.02
CA ASP A 311 4.36 -12.57 24.33
C ASP A 311 4.43 -11.10 24.79
N HIS A 312 5.57 -10.44 24.58
CA HIS A 312 5.71 -9.02 24.87
C HIS A 312 4.73 -8.17 24.05
N HIS A 313 4.61 -8.42 22.74
CA HIS A 313 3.67 -7.72 21.88
C HIS A 313 2.21 -7.98 22.31
N PHE A 314 1.89 -9.21 22.70
CA PHE A 314 0.56 -9.58 23.19
C PHE A 314 0.19 -8.85 24.49
N GLU A 315 1.13 -8.75 25.44
CA GLU A 315 0.94 -7.97 26.67
C GLU A 315 0.72 -6.48 26.38
N LEU A 316 1.46 -5.90 25.42
CA LEU A 316 1.23 -4.53 24.98
C LEU A 316 -0.17 -4.34 24.39
N ARG A 317 -0.67 -5.32 23.63
CA ARG A 317 -2.04 -5.27 23.08
C ARG A 317 -3.10 -5.36 24.17
N ILE A 318 -2.95 -6.25 25.15
CA ILE A 318 -3.85 -6.34 26.30
C ILE A 318 -3.86 -5.02 27.07
N ASN A 319 -2.70 -4.41 27.30
CA ASN A 319 -2.61 -3.13 27.98
C ASN A 319 -3.23 -1.99 27.16
N GLY A 320 -3.07 -2.01 25.83
CA GLY A 320 -3.79 -1.12 24.92
C GLY A 320 -5.30 -1.23 25.06
N GLU A 321 -5.84 -2.46 25.05
CA GLU A 321 -7.28 -2.71 25.19
C GLU A 321 -7.82 -2.21 26.54
N LYS A 322 -7.09 -2.43 27.64
CA LYS A 322 -7.45 -1.91 28.97
C LYS A 322 -7.51 -0.37 28.98
N LEU A 323 -6.56 0.29 28.33
CA LEU A 323 -6.53 1.76 28.22
C LEU A 323 -7.64 2.29 27.32
N GLU A 324 -7.94 1.62 26.22
CA GLU A 324 -9.07 1.95 25.35
C GLU A 324 -10.42 1.81 26.08
N GLU A 325 -10.59 0.76 26.88
CA GLU A 325 -11.80 0.59 27.69
C GLU A 325 -11.94 1.72 28.72
N LEU A 326 -10.86 2.05 29.43
CA LEU A 326 -10.83 3.15 30.38
C LEU A 326 -11.21 4.47 29.69
N LEU A 327 -10.60 4.77 28.54
CA LEU A 327 -10.89 5.96 27.75
C LEU A 327 -12.34 5.99 27.27
N SER A 328 -12.88 4.84 26.85
CA SER A 328 -14.28 4.71 26.46
C SER A 328 -15.23 5.03 27.61
N GLN A 329 -14.97 4.51 28.81
CA GLN A 329 -15.75 4.82 30.01
C GLN A 329 -15.68 6.32 30.35
N ARG A 330 -14.49 6.93 30.27
CA ARG A 330 -14.30 8.37 30.48
C ARG A 330 -15.02 9.21 29.42
N ALA A 331 -14.98 8.79 28.16
CA ALA A 331 -15.71 9.46 27.08
C ALA A 331 -17.23 9.40 27.27
N VAL A 332 -17.78 8.30 27.79
CA VAL A 332 -19.21 8.19 28.15
C VAL A 332 -19.56 9.16 29.28
N GLN A 333 -18.73 9.25 30.32
CA GLN A 333 -18.91 10.21 31.42
C GLN A 333 -18.86 11.65 30.89
N PHE A 334 -17.84 11.98 30.09
CA PHE A 334 -17.69 13.29 29.47
C PHE A 334 -18.92 13.69 28.65
N ARG A 335 -19.41 12.77 27.80
CA ARG A 335 -20.61 12.99 26.99
C ARG A 335 -21.87 13.16 27.85
N ALA A 336 -22.00 12.44 28.96
CA ALA A 336 -23.12 12.58 29.88
C ALA A 336 -23.14 13.98 30.54
N ILE A 337 -21.97 14.48 30.95
CA ILE A 337 -21.81 15.83 31.51
C ILE A 337 -22.14 16.89 30.47
N GLN A 338 -21.63 16.75 29.24
CA GLN A 338 -21.96 17.65 28.13
C GLN A 338 -23.46 17.68 27.84
N ARG A 339 -24.15 16.53 27.78
CA ARG A 339 -25.61 16.48 27.60
C ARG A 339 -26.34 17.18 28.74
N ARG A 340 -25.89 17.01 29.98
CA ARG A 340 -26.50 17.64 31.15
C ARG A 340 -26.32 19.16 31.13
N LEU A 341 -25.13 19.64 30.75
CA LEU A 341 -24.84 21.07 30.55
C LEU A 341 -25.69 21.66 29.43
N LEU A 342 -25.79 21.00 28.28
CA LEU A 342 -26.64 21.46 27.16
C LEU A 342 -28.12 21.55 27.54
N ALA A 343 -28.64 20.56 28.26
CA ALA A 343 -30.03 20.59 28.75
C ALA A 343 -30.27 21.77 29.70
N ARG A 344 -29.28 22.10 30.54
CA ARG A 344 -29.33 23.26 31.45
C ARG A 344 -29.22 24.59 30.71
N PHE A 345 -28.33 24.71 29.73
CA PHE A 345 -28.20 25.93 28.92
C PHE A 345 -29.41 26.20 28.02
N LYS A 346 -30.17 25.16 27.66
CA LYS A 346 -31.41 25.30 26.88
C LYS A 346 -32.60 25.78 27.71
N ASP A 347 -32.55 25.64 29.03
CA ASP A 347 -33.61 26.08 29.94
C ASP A 347 -33.62 27.62 30.04
N LYS A 348 -34.82 28.23 29.93
CA LYS A 348 -34.99 29.69 30.02
C LYS A 348 -34.97 30.20 31.46
N THR A 349 -35.08 29.30 32.44
CA THR A 349 -34.97 29.64 33.86
C THR A 349 -33.53 29.44 34.36
N PRO A 350 -32.89 30.46 34.96
CA PRO A 350 -31.48 30.38 35.35
C PRO A 350 -31.33 29.47 36.58
N ALA A 351 -31.06 28.18 36.36
CA ALA A 351 -30.61 27.28 37.41
C ALA A 351 -29.08 27.39 37.58
N PRO A 352 -28.54 27.45 38.81
CA PRO A 352 -27.11 27.48 39.04
C PRO A 352 -26.43 26.25 38.42
N LEU A 353 -25.28 26.42 37.77
CA LEU A 353 -24.54 25.34 37.10
C LEU A 353 -23.92 24.31 38.08
N GLN A 354 -24.03 24.52 39.39
CA GLN A 354 -23.65 23.56 40.46
C GLN A 354 -22.33 22.83 40.19
N HIS A 355 -21.26 23.56 39.85
CA HIS A 355 -19.91 23.02 39.61
C HIS A 355 -19.77 22.04 38.43
N LEU A 356 -20.77 21.94 37.54
CA LEU A 356 -20.71 21.09 36.34
C LEU A 356 -19.62 21.56 35.34
N ASP A 357 -19.27 22.83 35.37
CA ASP A 357 -18.14 23.42 34.65
C ASP A 357 -16.78 22.89 35.15
N THR A 358 -16.61 22.82 36.47
CA THR A 358 -15.41 22.27 37.12
C THR A 358 -15.31 20.77 36.89
N LEU A 359 -16.45 20.07 36.89
CA LEU A 359 -16.53 18.63 36.63
C LEU A 359 -16.25 18.31 35.15
N LEU A 360 -16.65 19.19 34.23
CA LEU A 360 -16.29 19.09 32.81
C LEU A 360 -14.78 19.21 32.60
N ASP A 361 -14.13 20.21 33.19
CA ASP A 361 -12.67 20.38 33.11
C ASP A 361 -11.92 19.20 33.74
N GLY A 362 -12.40 18.71 34.89
CA GLY A 362 -11.85 17.52 35.54
C GLY A 362 -11.99 16.23 34.72
N THR A 363 -13.04 16.09 33.92
CA THR A 363 -13.24 14.93 33.03
C THR A 363 -12.53 15.11 31.69
N TYR A 364 -12.28 16.35 31.26
CA TYR A 364 -11.51 16.66 30.05
C TYR A 364 -10.01 16.37 30.21
N LYS A 365 -9.47 16.55 31.42
CA LYS A 365 -8.06 16.27 31.74
C LYS A 365 -7.76 14.79 31.99
N GLN A 366 -8.79 13.97 32.15
CA GLN A 366 -8.69 12.50 32.25
C GLN A 366 -8.66 11.89 30.87
#